data_AF-A0A951RJB3-F1
#
_entry.id   AF-A0A951RJB3-F1
#
_cell.length_a   1.000
_cell.length_b   1.000
_cell.length_c   1.000
_cell.angle_alpha   90.00
_cell.angle_beta   90.00
_cell.angle_gamma   90.00
#
_symmetry.space_group_name_H-M   'P 1'
#
loop_
_entity.id
_entity.type
_entity.pdbx_description
1 polymer ?
#
loop_
_entity_poly.entity_id
_entity_poly.type
_entity_poly.pdbx_seq_one_letter_code
_entity_poly.pdbx_strand_id
1 'polypeptide(L)' 'MKKRFEPDELGRNDPDHYKWSMFYYNPDDTRVFVPKRIKWAGWTLNFASPLSYLIILGIIGFALLMECFFNI' A
#
# COMPACT_ATOMS: atom_id res chain seq x y z
N MET A 1 7.93 -0.60 33.33
CA MET A 1 8.49 0.33 32.32
C MET A 1 7.90 -0.07 30.98
N LYS A 2 7.00 0.73 30.39
CA LYS A 2 6.36 0.42 29.11
C LYS A 2 7.46 0.40 28.04
N LYS A 3 7.76 -0.74 27.44
CA LYS A 3 8.69 -0.83 26.30
C LYS A 3 8.14 0.06 25.20
N ARG A 4 8.68 1.29 25.11
CA ARG A 4 8.43 2.20 24.01
C ARG A 4 9.03 1.50 22.81
N PHE A 5 8.20 1.14 21.84
CA PHE A 5 8.67 0.55 20.59
C PHE A 5 9.75 1.46 20.01
N GLU A 6 11.00 0.98 19.98
CA GLU A 6 12.10 1.67 19.33
C GLU A 6 12.00 1.41 17.82
N PRO A 7 11.99 2.46 16.96
CA PRO A 7 11.76 2.30 15.51
C PRO A 7 12.90 1.61 14.74
N ASP A 8 14.03 1.32 15.39
CA ASP A 8 15.31 0.94 14.81
C ASP A 8 15.64 -0.56 14.92
N GLU A 9 15.02 -1.28 15.86
CA GLU A 9 15.24 -2.74 16.04
C GLU A 9 14.60 -3.60 14.94
N LEU A 10 13.67 -3.07 14.15
CA LEU A 10 13.00 -3.81 13.07
C LEU A 10 13.77 -3.83 11.73
N GLY A 11 14.88 -3.09 11.63
CA GLY A 11 15.40 -2.63 10.34
C GLY A 11 16.70 -3.27 9.85
N ARG A 12 17.23 -4.32 10.49
CA ARG A 12 18.59 -4.80 10.12
C ARG A 12 18.67 -6.00 9.20
N ASN A 13 17.61 -6.80 9.05
CA ASN A 13 17.68 -8.06 8.29
C ASN A 13 16.56 -8.30 7.27
N ASP A 14 15.55 -7.44 7.17
CA ASP A 14 14.54 -7.54 6.11
C ASP A 14 14.92 -6.65 4.92
N PRO A 15 14.90 -7.16 3.67
CA PRO A 15 15.07 -6.32 2.50
C PRO A 15 13.98 -5.24 2.46
N ASP A 16 14.39 -3.98 2.28
CA ASP A 16 13.43 -2.88 2.14
C ASP A 16 12.69 -3.04 0.80
N HIS A 17 11.44 -3.49 0.87
CA HIS A 17 10.57 -3.67 -0.28
C HIS A 17 9.95 -2.35 -0.78
N TYR A 18 10.28 -1.19 -0.20
CA TYR A 18 9.80 0.10 -0.67
C TYR A 18 10.62 0.66 -1.84
N LYS A 19 9.95 0.91 -2.97
CA LYS A 19 10.47 1.69 -4.09
C LYS A 19 10.17 3.18 -3.88
N TRP A 20 11.17 4.01 -4.14
CA TRP A 20 11.11 5.48 -3.97
C TRP A 20 10.62 5.92 -2.58
N SER A 21 10.88 5.11 -1.55
CA SER A 21 10.44 5.35 -0.17
C SER A 21 8.91 5.43 0.04
N MET A 22 8.10 5.09 -0.97
CA MET A 22 6.63 5.27 -0.93
C MET A 22 5.87 4.01 -1.33
N PHE A 23 6.34 3.30 -2.36
CA PHE A 23 5.58 2.20 -2.97
C PHE A 23 6.10 0.86 -2.48
N TYR A 24 5.29 0.12 -1.74
CA TYR A 24 5.63 -1.25 -1.34
C TYR A 24 5.57 -2.18 -2.56
N TYR A 25 6.64 -2.94 -2.81
CA TYR A 25 6.78 -3.85 -3.93
C TYR A 25 7.46 -5.13 -3.47
N ASN A 26 6.66 -6.18 -3.24
CA ASN A 26 7.18 -7.52 -2.91
C ASN A 26 6.41 -8.61 -3.68
N PRO A 27 7.00 -9.22 -4.73
CA PRO A 27 6.37 -10.32 -5.47
C PRO A 27 6.11 -11.57 -4.63
N ASP A 28 6.89 -11.79 -3.56
CA ASP A 28 6.76 -12.94 -2.67
C ASP A 28 5.65 -12.75 -1.62
N ASP A 29 5.19 -11.51 -1.41
CA ASP A 29 4.06 -11.21 -0.55
C ASP A 29 2.75 -11.23 -1.35
N THR A 30 1.91 -12.23 -1.09
CA THR A 30 0.62 -12.40 -1.78
C THR A 30 -0.46 -11.41 -1.32
N ARG A 31 -0.21 -10.63 -0.25
CA ARG A 31 -1.16 -9.64 0.25
C ARG A 31 -1.26 -8.46 -0.71
N VAL A 32 -2.50 -8.05 -0.98
CA VAL A 32 -2.79 -6.85 -1.80
C VAL A 32 -2.68 -5.59 -0.96
N PHE A 33 -3.16 -5.63 0.29
CA PHE A 33 -3.09 -4.53 1.25
C PHE A 33 -2.08 -4.86 2.33
N VAL A 34 -1.14 -3.94 2.54
CA VAL A 34 -0.06 -4.08 3.52
C VAL A 34 0.00 -2.83 4.40
N PRO A 35 0.42 -2.94 5.67
CA PRO A 35 0.63 -1.76 6.50
C PRO A 35 1.73 -0.86 5.92
N LYS A 36 1.55 0.46 5.98
CA LYS A 36 2.61 1.41 5.63
C LYS A 36 3.77 1.29 6.62
N ARG A 37 4.99 1.61 6.15
CA ARG A 37 6.22 1.67 6.96
C ARG A 37 5.99 2.45 8.26
N ILE A 38 5.29 3.57 8.14
CA ILE A 38 4.79 4.33 9.26
C ILE A 38 3.46 3.68 9.71
N LYS A 39 3.51 2.89 10.79
CA LYS A 39 2.37 2.06 11.26
C LYS A 39 1.06 2.84 11.46
N TRP A 40 1.14 4.10 11.88
CA TRP A 40 -0.05 4.95 12.08
C TRP A 40 -0.59 5.57 10.78
N ALA A 41 0.17 5.53 9.69
CA ALA A 41 -0.25 6.07 8.39
C ALA A 41 -1.20 5.11 7.63
N GLY A 42 -1.59 4.00 8.25
CA GLY A 42 -2.56 3.04 7.73
C GLY A 42 -1.93 2.01 6.79
N TRP A 43 -2.61 1.76 5.68
CA TRP A 43 -2.33 0.69 4.74
C TRP A 43 -1.97 1.25 3.36
N THR A 44 -1.25 0.46 2.56
CA THR A 44 -0.89 0.72 1.17
C THR A 44 -1.11 -0.55 0.36
N LEU A 45 -1.02 -0.42 -0.96
CA LEU A 45 -1.08 -1.55 -1.88
C LEU A 45 0.31 -2.17 -2.07
N ASN A 46 0.34 -3.47 -2.31
CA ASN A 46 1.51 -4.14 -2.85
C ASN A 46 1.54 -3.98 -4.38
N PHE A 47 2.38 -3.08 -4.88
CA PHE A 47 2.50 -2.77 -6.30
C PHE A 47 3.12 -3.89 -7.15
N ALA A 48 3.55 -5.00 -6.52
CA ALA A 48 3.89 -6.23 -7.23
C ALA A 48 2.67 -7.09 -7.56
N SER A 49 1.51 -6.86 -6.94
CA SER A 49 0.29 -7.64 -7.16
C SER A 49 -0.53 -7.09 -8.35
N PRO A 50 -0.88 -7.93 -9.35
CA PRO A 50 -1.79 -7.53 -10.42
C PRO A 50 -3.15 -7.02 -9.91
N LEU A 51 -3.62 -7.57 -8.79
CA LEU A 51 -4.91 -7.20 -8.19
C LEU A 51 -4.90 -5.77 -7.65
N SER A 52 -3.75 -5.24 -7.23
CA SER A 52 -3.62 -3.82 -6.83
C SER A 52 -3.97 -2.88 -7.98
N TYR A 53 -3.56 -3.19 -9.21
CA TYR A 53 -3.87 -2.39 -10.38
C TYR A 53 -5.34 -2.49 -10.78
N LEU A 54 -5.96 -3.67 -10.63
CA LEU A 54 -7.40 -3.83 -10.85
C LEU A 54 -8.22 -2.99 -9.86
N ILE A 55 -7.81 -2.92 -8.59
CA ILE A 55 -8.45 -2.06 -7.58
C ILE A 55 -8.30 -0.59 -7.96
N ILE A 56 -7.09 -0.14 -8.32
CA ILE A 56 -6.84 1.24 -8.75
C ILE A 56 -7.71 1.58 -9.96
N LEU A 57 -7.73 0.72 -10.98
CA LEU A 57 -8.54 0.92 -12.19
C LEU A 57 -10.03 0.93 -11.87
N GLY A 58 -10.50 0.06 -10.96
CA GLY A 58 -11.88 0.03 -10.50
C GLY A 58 -12.29 1.33 -9.81
N ILE A 59 -11.43 1.89 -8.95
CA ILE A 59 -11.68 3.18 -8.27
C ILE A 59 -11.74 4.32 -9.29
N ILE A 60 -10.76 4.39 -10.20
CA ILE A 60 -10.74 5.43 -11.25
C ILE A 60 -11.96 5.29 -12.16
N GLY A 61 -12.26 4.08 -12.62
CA GLY A 61 -13.41 3.80 -13.47
C GLY A 61 -14.73 4.17 -12.80
N PHE A 62 -14.91 3.80 -11.52
CA PHE A 62 -16.08 4.20 -10.74
C PHE A 62 -16.21 5.72 -10.62
N ALA A 63 -15.12 6.43 -10.33
CA ALA A 63 -15.14 7.89 -10.24
C ALA A 63 -15.55 8.54 -11.58
N LEU A 64 -15.00 8.06 -12.70
CA LEU A 64 -15.37 8.54 -14.04
C LEU A 64 -16.81 8.20 -14.42
N LEU A 65 -17.30 7.01 -14.06
CA LEU A 65 -18.69 6.62 -14.28
C LEU A 65 -19.65 7.50 -13.49
N MET A 66 -19.32 7.82 -12.24
CA MET A 66 -20.12 8.74 -11.42
C MET A 66 -20.14 10.14 -12.04
N GLU A 67 -18.99 10.66 -12.47
CA GLU A 67 -18.92 11.94 -13.17
C GLU A 67 -19.79 11.94 -14.43
N CYS A 68 -19.69 10.91 -15.28
CA CYS A 68 -20.55 10.78 -16.46
C CYS A 68 -22.04 10.72 -16.07
N PHE A 69 -22.40 10.00 -15.02
CA PHE A 69 -23.79 9.89 -14.57
C PHE A 69 -24.37 11.22 -14.06
N PHE A 70 -23.60 12.01 -13.31
CA PHE A 70 -24.06 13.30 -12.78
C PHE A 70 -24.09 14.43 -13.83
N ASN A 71 -23.33 14.29 -14.92
CA ASN A 71 -23.29 15.28 -16.02
C ASN A 71 -24.21 14.92 -17.19
N ILE A 72 -25.06 13.91 -17.05
CA ILE A 72 -26.16 13.55 -17.97
C ILE A 72 -27.47 14.13 -17.45
#